data_AF-A0A3D0NFU6-F1
#
_entry.id   AF-A0A3D0NFU6-F1
#
_cell.length_a   1.000
_cell.length_b   1.000
_cell.length_c   1.000
_cell.angle_alpha   90.00
_cell.angle_beta   90.00
_cell.angle_gamma   90.00
#
_symmetry.space_group_name_H-M   'P 1'
#
loop_
_entity.id
_entity.type
_entity.pdbx_description
1 polymer ?
#
loop_
_entity_poly.entity_id
_entity_poly.type
_entity_poly.pdbx_seq_one_letter_code
_entity_poly.pdbx_strand_id
1 'polypeptide(L)'
;QAMLQEPIELGEYLIRNDLPITTLISSDTTFVNAVLAKHYGGEVQSQWARAREELKKHIQVTGQAQLSGDELDAIWFEVSGLRSQGRGGLFGMAVVLAKNSGGERTSPVKRGFWTVHHLLGQHFPPPPADVPELPENVHEGEYSLRELLNAHVSDASCAICHKHFDYLGLAQESFDPIGRFRTKDAAGRPIDDAVTLPDGETAKGVEGLIRYIQEHRKDEFVMTFCRKFLGYALGRSVELSDQPLLDEMQQTLEESDILFSVLVNKVVTSPQFRNQRAQDFVTATK
;
A
#
# COMPACT_ATOMS: atom_id res chain seq x y z
N GLN A 1 -4.50 10.90 -12.54
CA GLN A 1 -5.88 10.55 -12.14
C GLN A 1 -6.07 9.04 -12.04
N ALA A 2 -5.88 8.25 -13.11
CA ALA A 2 -6.06 6.79 -13.04
C ALA A 2 -5.30 6.11 -11.88
N MET A 3 -4.00 6.36 -11.72
CA MET A 3 -3.22 5.83 -10.59
C MET A 3 -3.80 6.19 -9.21
N LEU A 4 -4.38 7.38 -9.05
CA LEU A 4 -4.98 7.82 -7.78
C LEU A 4 -6.30 7.08 -7.48
N GLN A 5 -7.04 6.72 -8.53
CA GLN A 5 -8.34 6.07 -8.40
C GLN A 5 -8.21 4.58 -8.05
N GLU A 6 -7.15 3.90 -8.50
CA GLU A 6 -6.92 2.48 -8.21
C GLU A 6 -7.08 2.07 -6.72
N PRO A 7 -6.43 2.74 -5.74
CA PRO A 7 -6.63 2.38 -4.33
C PRO A 7 -8.05 2.66 -3.83
N ILE A 8 -8.78 3.59 -4.46
CA ILE A 8 -10.18 3.88 -4.13
C ILE A 8 -11.06 2.72 -4.60
N GLU A 9 -10.87 2.23 -5.83
CA GLU A 9 -11.60 1.07 -6.35
C GLU A 9 -11.37 -0.17 -5.48
N LEU A 10 -10.12 -0.44 -5.07
CA LEU A 10 -9.82 -1.55 -4.16
C LEU A 10 -10.51 -1.37 -2.80
N GLY A 11 -10.49 -0.14 -2.26
CA GLY A 11 -11.18 0.19 -1.01
C GLY A 11 -12.70 0.00 -1.09
N GLU A 12 -13.33 0.49 -2.16
CA GLU A 12 -14.75 0.28 -2.41
C GLU A 12 -15.10 -1.19 -2.57
N TYR A 13 -14.28 -1.95 -3.29
CA TYR A 13 -14.46 -3.39 -3.45
C TYR A 13 -14.41 -4.13 -2.11
N LEU A 14 -13.42 -3.81 -1.27
CA LEU A 14 -13.29 -4.35 0.08
C LEU A 14 -14.53 -4.08 0.92
N ILE A 15 -15.05 -2.84 0.91
CA ILE A 15 -16.22 -2.44 1.69
C ILE A 15 -17.49 -3.12 1.17
N ARG A 16 -17.72 -3.10 -0.15
CA ARG A 16 -18.95 -3.64 -0.77
C ARG A 16 -19.09 -5.14 -0.60
N ASN A 17 -17.96 -5.86 -0.50
CA ASN A 17 -17.93 -7.31 -0.37
C ASN A 17 -17.59 -7.79 1.05
N ASP A 18 -17.52 -6.86 2.02
CA ASP A 18 -17.15 -7.13 3.41
C ASP A 18 -15.88 -8.00 3.55
N LEU A 19 -14.82 -7.63 2.85
CA LEU A 19 -13.59 -8.41 2.85
C LEU A 19 -12.72 -8.11 4.08
N PRO A 20 -11.81 -9.03 4.46
CA PRO A 20 -10.82 -8.77 5.49
C PRO A 20 -10.01 -7.51 5.19
N ILE A 21 -9.73 -6.67 6.19
CA ILE A 21 -8.96 -5.42 5.99
C ILE A 21 -7.54 -5.68 5.44
N THR A 22 -6.99 -6.88 5.68
CA THR A 22 -5.71 -7.33 5.12
C THR A 22 -5.73 -7.42 3.60
N THR A 23 -6.90 -7.45 2.97
CA THR A 23 -7.06 -7.38 1.50
C THR A 23 -6.34 -6.16 0.92
N LEU A 24 -6.26 -5.03 1.65
CA LEU A 24 -5.52 -3.86 1.19
C LEU A 24 -4.05 -4.15 0.90
N ILE A 25 -3.42 -5.08 1.63
CA ILE A 25 -2.01 -5.41 1.44
C ILE A 25 -1.81 -6.72 0.68
N SER A 26 -2.75 -7.65 0.73
CA SER A 26 -2.59 -9.00 0.18
C SER A 26 -3.48 -9.32 -1.01
N SER A 27 -4.27 -8.36 -1.51
CA SER A 27 -5.15 -8.59 -2.67
C SER A 27 -4.37 -9.08 -3.88
N ASP A 28 -4.90 -10.12 -4.52
CA ASP A 28 -4.47 -10.59 -5.85
C ASP A 28 -5.25 -9.91 -6.98
N THR A 29 -6.18 -9.05 -6.62
CA THR A 29 -7.07 -8.31 -7.51
C THR A 29 -6.81 -6.81 -7.42
N THR A 30 -6.88 -6.11 -8.55
CA THR A 30 -7.01 -4.65 -8.63
C THR A 30 -8.02 -4.28 -9.71
N PHE A 31 -8.28 -2.98 -9.86
CA PHE A 31 -9.17 -2.45 -10.89
C PHE A 31 -8.37 -1.55 -11.81
N VAL A 32 -8.63 -1.65 -13.11
CA VAL A 32 -7.93 -0.82 -14.11
C VAL A 32 -8.88 -0.30 -15.18
N ASN A 33 -8.63 0.92 -15.62
CA ASN A 33 -9.16 1.47 -16.88
C ASN A 33 -8.10 1.41 -17.99
N ALA A 34 -8.42 1.91 -19.20
CA ALA A 34 -7.51 1.84 -20.35
C ALA A 34 -6.11 2.41 -20.06
N VAL A 35 -6.06 3.55 -19.37
CA VAL A 35 -4.82 4.27 -19.08
C VAL A 35 -3.93 3.45 -18.14
N LEU A 36 -4.50 2.93 -17.06
CA LEU A 36 -3.75 2.15 -16.08
C LEU A 36 -3.35 0.78 -16.62
N ALA A 37 -4.26 0.12 -17.35
CA ALA A 37 -3.98 -1.13 -18.03
C ALA A 37 -2.80 -1.01 -19.00
N LYS A 38 -2.77 0.06 -19.81
CA LYS A 38 -1.64 0.37 -20.69
C LYS A 38 -0.34 0.67 -19.91
N HIS A 39 -0.44 1.35 -18.77
CA HIS A 39 0.73 1.65 -17.93
C HIS A 39 1.34 0.39 -17.30
N TYR A 40 0.50 -0.57 -16.89
CA TYR A 40 0.96 -1.84 -16.32
C TYR A 40 1.42 -2.83 -17.38
N GLY A 41 0.78 -2.85 -18.55
CA GLY A 41 1.13 -3.74 -19.64
C GLY A 41 0.89 -5.21 -19.31
N GLY A 42 1.49 -6.09 -20.11
CA GLY A 42 1.49 -7.54 -19.88
C GLY A 42 0.10 -8.13 -19.68
N GLU A 43 -0.01 -9.06 -18.73
CA GLU A 43 -1.26 -9.78 -18.46
C GLU A 43 -2.40 -8.85 -18.00
N VAL A 44 -2.08 -7.78 -17.27
CA VAL A 44 -3.08 -6.79 -16.83
C VAL A 44 -3.74 -6.12 -18.02
N GLN A 45 -2.95 -5.69 -19.01
CA GLN A 45 -3.48 -5.10 -20.24
C GLN A 45 -4.31 -6.10 -21.04
N SER A 46 -3.87 -7.36 -21.09
CA SER A 46 -4.59 -8.45 -21.76
C SER A 46 -5.92 -8.80 -21.09
N GLN A 47 -6.01 -8.80 -19.76
CA GLN A 47 -7.27 -8.98 -19.04
C GLN A 47 -8.25 -7.84 -19.29
N TRP A 48 -7.78 -6.59 -19.18
CA TRP A 48 -8.61 -5.41 -19.47
C TRP A 48 -9.15 -5.42 -20.90
N ALA A 49 -8.31 -5.73 -21.89
CA ALA A 49 -8.73 -5.77 -23.30
C ALA A 49 -9.82 -6.84 -23.55
N ARG A 50 -9.72 -8.00 -22.89
CA ARG A 50 -10.75 -9.05 -22.95
C ARG A 50 -12.07 -8.59 -22.33
N ALA A 51 -12.03 -8.07 -21.11
CA ALA A 51 -13.22 -7.58 -20.41
C ALA A 51 -13.93 -6.46 -21.20
N ARG A 52 -13.16 -5.54 -21.80
CA ARG A 52 -13.68 -4.49 -22.67
C ARG A 52 -14.39 -5.04 -23.90
N GLU A 53 -13.81 -6.02 -24.59
CA GLU A 53 -14.44 -6.63 -25.77
C GLU A 53 -15.68 -7.45 -25.41
N GLU A 54 -15.69 -8.11 -24.26
CA GLU A 54 -16.88 -8.80 -23.73
C GLU A 54 -18.02 -7.83 -23.44
N LEU A 55 -17.75 -6.70 -22.77
CA LEU A 55 -18.74 -5.66 -22.53
C LEU A 55 -19.29 -5.09 -23.85
N LYS A 56 -18.41 -4.81 -24.81
CA LYS A 56 -18.81 -4.30 -26.13
C LYS A 56 -19.75 -5.26 -26.85
N LYS A 57 -19.47 -6.56 -26.82
CA LYS A 57 -20.36 -7.60 -27.36
C LYS A 57 -21.70 -7.64 -26.61
N HIS A 58 -21.67 -7.54 -25.28
CA HIS A 58 -22.88 -7.56 -24.46
C HIS A 58 -23.82 -6.39 -24.77
N ILE A 59 -23.29 -5.17 -24.88
CA ILE A 59 -24.06 -3.97 -25.26
C ILE A 59 -24.70 -4.14 -26.64
N GLN A 60 -23.94 -4.66 -27.61
CA GLN A 60 -24.46 -4.94 -28.96
C GLN A 60 -25.63 -5.94 -28.96
N VAL A 61 -25.61 -6.96 -28.09
CA VAL A 61 -26.66 -7.97 -27.99
C VAL A 61 -27.91 -7.44 -27.27
N THR A 62 -27.72 -6.68 -26.19
CA THR A 62 -28.82 -6.18 -25.35
C THR A 62 -29.59 -4.99 -25.93
N GLY A 63 -29.08 -4.36 -26.99
CA GLY A 63 -29.70 -3.17 -27.60
C GLY A 63 -29.64 -1.92 -26.72
N GLN A 64 -28.77 -1.91 -25.69
CA GLN A 64 -28.48 -0.71 -24.90
C GLN A 64 -27.80 0.37 -25.76
N ALA A 65 -27.88 1.63 -25.33
CA ALA A 65 -27.23 2.74 -26.01
C ALA A 65 -25.74 2.44 -26.21
N GLN A 66 -25.26 2.62 -27.44
CA GLN A 66 -23.89 2.31 -27.80
C GLN A 66 -22.94 3.30 -27.11
N LEU A 67 -22.09 2.79 -26.22
CA LEU A 67 -21.01 3.58 -25.63
C LEU A 67 -19.97 3.94 -26.70
N SER A 68 -19.47 5.18 -26.65
CA SER A 68 -18.32 5.61 -27.42
C SER A 68 -17.04 4.88 -26.99
N GLY A 69 -16.00 4.96 -27.82
CA GLY A 69 -14.70 4.37 -27.49
C GLY A 69 -14.10 4.94 -26.20
N ASP A 70 -14.22 6.24 -26.00
CA ASP A 70 -13.69 6.94 -24.83
C ASP A 70 -14.46 6.56 -23.55
N GLU A 71 -15.78 6.39 -23.65
CA GLU A 71 -16.59 5.90 -22.53
C GLU A 71 -16.21 4.47 -22.13
N LEU A 72 -16.01 3.57 -23.11
CA LEU A 72 -15.52 2.21 -22.83
C LEU A 72 -14.13 2.21 -22.21
N ASP A 73 -13.26 3.13 -22.63
CA ASP A 73 -11.89 3.23 -22.12
C ASP A 73 -11.83 3.79 -20.69
N ALA A 74 -12.85 4.55 -20.28
CA ALA A 74 -13.00 5.07 -18.93
C ALA A 74 -13.55 4.03 -17.93
N ILE A 75 -14.14 2.93 -18.40
CA ILE A 75 -14.69 1.88 -17.53
C ILE A 75 -13.56 1.13 -16.82
N TRP A 76 -13.78 0.91 -15.53
CA TRP A 76 -12.91 0.13 -14.67
C TRP A 76 -13.33 -1.34 -14.69
N PHE A 77 -12.36 -2.21 -14.94
CA PHE A 77 -12.55 -3.65 -14.88
C PHE A 77 -11.68 -4.26 -13.80
N GLU A 78 -12.24 -5.25 -13.13
CA GLU A 78 -11.49 -6.12 -12.23
C GLU A 78 -10.46 -6.93 -13.01
N VAL A 79 -9.24 -7.02 -12.47
CA VAL A 79 -8.16 -7.86 -12.97
C VAL A 79 -7.55 -8.64 -11.80
N SER A 80 -7.22 -9.91 -12.01
CA SER A 80 -6.76 -10.85 -10.96
C SER A 80 -5.41 -11.51 -11.31
N GLY A 81 -4.81 -12.25 -10.39
CA GLY A 81 -3.49 -12.85 -10.57
C GLY A 81 -2.33 -11.86 -10.43
N LEU A 82 -2.57 -10.69 -9.83
CA LEU A 82 -1.62 -9.58 -9.77
C LEU A 82 -0.40 -9.93 -8.90
N ARG A 83 -0.53 -10.75 -7.85
CA ARG A 83 0.58 -11.21 -7.00
C ARG A 83 1.65 -11.95 -7.81
N SER A 84 1.22 -12.79 -8.75
CA SER A 84 2.12 -13.50 -9.68
C SER A 84 2.92 -12.54 -10.58
N GLN A 85 2.37 -11.35 -10.83
CA GLN A 85 3.00 -10.27 -11.59
C GLN A 85 3.82 -9.32 -10.69
N GLY A 86 4.03 -9.68 -9.42
CA GLY A 86 4.69 -8.86 -8.41
C GLY A 86 3.85 -7.68 -7.92
N ARG A 87 2.56 -7.62 -8.26
CA ARG A 87 1.66 -6.53 -7.87
C ARG A 87 0.65 -7.05 -6.85
N GLY A 88 0.93 -6.97 -5.56
CA GLY A 88 -0.05 -7.37 -4.55
C GLY A 88 -0.50 -6.18 -3.71
N GLY A 89 -1.82 -6.02 -3.54
CA GLY A 89 -2.43 -4.93 -2.79
C GLY A 89 -1.81 -3.56 -3.07
N LEU A 90 -1.70 -2.73 -2.02
CA LEU A 90 -1.11 -1.39 -2.07
C LEU A 90 0.38 -1.40 -2.48
N PHE A 91 1.13 -2.47 -2.20
CA PHE A 91 2.57 -2.55 -2.50
C PHE A 91 2.87 -2.61 -4.00
N GLY A 92 1.92 -3.14 -4.78
CA GLY A 92 2.01 -3.28 -6.23
C GLY A 92 1.52 -2.08 -7.04
N MET A 93 0.88 -1.10 -6.39
CA MET A 93 0.23 0.02 -7.06
C MET A 93 1.22 1.10 -7.45
N ALA A 94 1.14 1.59 -8.70
CA ALA A 94 2.05 2.63 -9.19
C ALA A 94 1.94 3.93 -8.40
N VAL A 95 0.76 4.29 -7.88
CA VAL A 95 0.61 5.50 -7.06
C VAL A 95 1.45 5.46 -5.79
N VAL A 96 1.49 4.31 -5.11
CA VAL A 96 2.25 4.11 -3.87
C VAL A 96 3.75 4.09 -4.19
N LEU A 97 4.14 3.36 -5.23
CA LEU A 97 5.53 3.26 -5.66
C LEU A 97 6.08 4.61 -6.11
N ALA A 98 5.32 5.37 -6.91
CA ALA A 98 5.73 6.66 -7.44
C ALA A 98 5.81 7.74 -6.38
N LYS A 99 4.81 7.79 -5.47
CA LYS A 99 4.82 8.76 -4.36
C LYS A 99 6.05 8.59 -3.45
N ASN A 100 6.55 7.36 -3.36
CA ASN A 100 7.70 6.99 -2.52
C ASN A 100 8.98 6.78 -3.33
N SER A 101 9.11 7.39 -4.51
CA SER A 101 10.33 7.39 -5.32
C SER A 101 10.89 8.82 -5.49
N GLY A 102 12.09 8.94 -6.04
CA GLY A 102 12.58 10.20 -6.60
C GLY A 102 12.02 10.44 -8.01
N GLY A 103 12.40 11.55 -8.63
CA GLY A 103 12.00 11.85 -10.01
C GLY A 103 12.60 10.87 -11.02
N GLU A 104 13.92 10.68 -10.97
CA GLU A 104 14.66 9.86 -11.95
C GLU A 104 15.07 8.48 -11.40
N ARG A 105 14.92 8.24 -10.08
CA ARG A 105 15.31 6.99 -9.43
C ARG A 105 14.33 6.50 -8.39
N THR A 106 14.39 5.20 -8.11
CA THR A 106 13.65 4.57 -7.00
C THR A 106 14.26 4.98 -5.66
N SER A 107 13.53 4.75 -4.57
CA SER A 107 14.04 5.01 -3.22
C SER A 107 13.58 3.90 -2.26
N PRO A 108 14.38 2.83 -2.08
CA PRO A 108 14.12 1.78 -1.11
C PRO A 108 13.82 2.34 0.28
N VAL A 109 14.60 3.34 0.70
CA VAL A 109 14.43 4.01 2.00
C VAL A 109 13.03 4.61 2.12
N LYS A 110 12.58 5.42 1.14
CA LYS A 110 11.24 6.05 1.20
C LYS A 110 10.11 5.02 1.10
N ARG A 111 10.24 4.02 0.22
CA ARG A 111 9.25 2.95 0.03
C ARG A 111 9.10 2.09 1.29
N GLY A 112 10.21 1.68 1.88
CA GLY A 112 10.26 0.94 3.13
C GLY A 112 9.74 1.75 4.30
N PHE A 113 10.21 2.99 4.45
CA PHE A 113 9.75 3.91 5.50
C PHE A 113 8.25 4.13 5.43
N TRP A 114 7.70 4.36 4.23
CA TRP A 114 6.26 4.50 4.04
C TRP A 114 5.50 3.28 4.56
N THR A 115 6.01 2.07 4.31
CA THR A 115 5.41 0.82 4.79
C THR A 115 5.41 0.74 6.31
N VAL A 116 6.57 0.86 6.96
CA VAL A 116 6.63 0.77 8.43
C VAL A 116 5.85 1.88 9.11
N HIS A 117 5.83 3.08 8.53
CA HIS A 117 5.22 4.25 9.13
C HIS A 117 3.69 4.29 8.95
N HIS A 118 3.21 4.08 7.72
CA HIS A 118 1.80 4.22 7.41
C HIS A 118 1.02 2.92 7.58
N LEU A 119 1.64 1.78 7.34
CA LEU A 119 0.96 0.48 7.41
C LEU A 119 1.21 -0.24 8.72
N LEU A 120 2.39 -0.10 9.33
CA LEU A 120 2.78 -0.87 10.52
C LEU A 120 2.94 0.00 11.79
N GLY A 121 2.63 1.30 11.69
CA GLY A 121 2.51 2.19 12.84
C GLY A 121 3.82 2.53 13.56
N GLN A 122 4.97 2.26 12.95
CA GLN A 122 6.27 2.59 13.53
C GLN A 122 6.67 4.04 13.26
N HIS A 123 7.24 4.69 14.26
CA HIS A 123 7.67 6.08 14.18
C HIS A 123 9.19 6.16 14.29
N PHE A 124 9.82 6.88 13.36
CA PHE A 124 11.26 7.12 13.35
C PHE A 124 11.54 8.63 13.37
N PRO A 125 12.66 9.07 13.96
CA PRO A 125 13.07 10.46 13.90
C PRO A 125 13.38 10.88 12.46
N PRO A 126 13.31 12.18 12.14
CA PRO A 126 13.76 12.69 10.85
C PRO A 126 15.24 12.35 10.61
N PRO A 127 15.68 12.23 9.35
CA PRO A 127 17.09 12.00 9.04
C PRO A 127 17.95 13.16 9.57
N PRO A 128 19.21 12.91 9.99
CA PRO A 128 20.13 13.96 10.39
C PRO A 128 20.40 14.94 9.25
N ALA A 129 20.55 16.23 9.57
CA ALA A 129 20.70 17.30 8.57
C ALA A 129 21.98 17.19 7.72
N ASP A 130 23.02 16.57 8.27
CA ASP A 130 24.36 16.50 7.65
C ASP A 130 24.55 15.27 6.76
N VAL A 131 23.50 14.47 6.53
CA VAL A 131 23.58 13.28 5.69
C VAL A 131 23.64 13.68 4.20
N PRO A 132 24.71 13.31 3.46
CA PRO A 132 24.80 13.58 2.03
C PRO A 132 23.67 12.87 1.28
N GLU A 133 23.05 13.56 0.33
CA GLU A 133 22.05 12.94 -0.53
C GLU A 133 22.71 11.89 -1.45
N LEU A 134 22.02 10.76 -1.64
CA LEU A 134 22.41 9.79 -2.67
C LEU A 134 22.33 10.45 -4.05
N PRO A 135 23.26 10.12 -4.98
CA PRO A 135 23.30 10.70 -6.31
C PRO A 135 21.93 10.70 -6.99
N GLU A 136 21.61 11.78 -7.70
CA GLU A 136 20.31 11.89 -8.36
C GLU A 136 20.11 10.84 -9.45
N ASN A 137 21.21 10.45 -10.10
CA ASN A 137 21.26 9.49 -11.20
C ASN A 137 22.25 8.36 -10.93
N VAL A 138 21.76 7.13 -11.09
CA VAL A 138 22.55 5.89 -11.07
C VAL A 138 22.82 5.34 -12.48
N HIS A 139 22.30 6.00 -13.52
CA HIS A 139 22.50 5.64 -14.93
C HIS A 139 23.96 5.59 -15.34
N GLU A 140 24.76 6.55 -14.86
CA GLU A 140 26.18 6.71 -15.17
C GLU A 140 27.09 6.26 -14.01
N GLY A 141 26.49 5.85 -12.89
CA GLY A 141 27.22 5.45 -11.69
C GLY A 141 27.80 4.04 -11.82
N GLU A 142 28.92 3.77 -11.17
CA GLU A 142 29.56 2.45 -11.12
C GLU A 142 28.72 1.44 -10.30
N TYR A 143 28.08 1.93 -9.23
CA TYR A 143 27.35 1.15 -8.25
C TYR A 143 25.83 1.13 -8.49
N SER A 144 25.21 0.01 -8.16
CA SER A 144 23.77 -0.14 -8.03
C SER A 144 23.23 0.60 -6.80
N LEU A 145 21.91 0.85 -6.79
CA LEU A 145 21.26 1.50 -5.64
C LEU A 145 21.41 0.71 -4.34
N ARG A 146 21.43 -0.63 -4.42
CA ARG A 146 21.66 -1.52 -3.30
C ARG A 146 23.08 -1.37 -2.75
N GLU A 147 24.09 -1.30 -3.62
CA GLU A 147 25.49 -1.10 -3.21
C GLU A 147 25.68 0.27 -2.57
N LEU A 148 25.08 1.32 -3.13
CA LEU A 148 25.08 2.66 -2.55
C LEU A 148 24.41 2.68 -1.17
N LEU A 149 23.27 2.00 -1.02
CA LEU A 149 22.59 1.89 0.27
C LEU A 149 23.43 1.12 1.29
N ASN A 150 24.02 -0.01 0.90
CA ASN A 150 24.90 -0.81 1.77
C ASN A 150 26.12 -0.02 2.23
N ALA A 151 26.73 0.78 1.33
CA ALA A 151 27.80 1.69 1.70
C ALA A 151 27.32 2.75 2.70
N HIS A 152 26.13 3.31 2.49
CA HIS A 152 25.53 4.30 3.39
C HIS A 152 25.23 3.75 4.80
N VAL A 153 24.67 2.54 4.89
CA VAL A 153 24.32 1.90 6.18
C VAL A 153 25.50 1.18 6.84
N SER A 154 26.71 1.29 6.28
CA SER A 154 27.94 0.82 6.95
C SER A 154 28.29 1.63 8.20
N ASP A 155 27.78 2.86 8.29
CA ASP A 155 27.83 3.66 9.51
C ASP A 155 26.84 3.09 10.54
N ALA A 156 27.35 2.79 11.74
CA ALA A 156 26.57 2.21 12.81
C ALA A 156 25.38 3.09 13.24
N SER A 157 25.50 4.42 13.12
CA SER A 157 24.42 5.36 13.46
C SER A 157 23.25 5.27 12.47
N CYS A 158 23.53 5.07 11.18
CA CYS A 158 22.52 4.88 10.15
C CYS A 158 21.84 3.50 10.25
N ALA A 159 22.63 2.45 10.50
CA ALA A 159 22.14 1.08 10.56
C ALA A 159 21.06 0.85 11.63
N ILE A 160 21.07 1.62 12.73
CA ILE A 160 20.11 1.52 13.84
C ILE A 160 18.66 1.62 13.35
N CYS A 161 18.37 2.59 12.47
CA CYS A 161 17.02 2.81 11.95
C CYS A 161 16.77 2.01 10.67
N HIS A 162 17.75 1.97 9.76
CA HIS A 162 17.60 1.37 8.43
C HIS A 162 17.24 -0.12 8.44
N LYS A 163 17.73 -0.87 9.44
CA LYS A 163 17.39 -2.29 9.62
C LYS A 163 15.88 -2.57 9.73
N HIS A 164 15.07 -1.56 10.05
CA HIS A 164 13.63 -1.71 10.24
C HIS A 164 12.83 -1.69 8.94
N PHE A 165 13.37 -1.07 7.87
CA PHE A 165 12.56 -0.77 6.69
C PHE A 165 13.27 -0.94 5.34
N ASP A 166 14.60 -0.96 5.27
CA ASP A 166 15.29 -1.05 3.98
C ASP A 166 14.95 -2.32 3.21
N TYR A 167 14.82 -3.46 3.91
CA TYR A 167 14.43 -4.72 3.30
C TYR A 167 13.04 -4.66 2.66
N LEU A 168 12.09 -3.91 3.23
CA LEU A 168 10.74 -3.75 2.67
C LEU A 168 10.80 -2.99 1.35
N GLY A 169 11.61 -1.93 1.29
CA GLY A 169 11.76 -1.11 0.08
C GLY A 169 12.61 -1.79 -1.00
N LEU A 170 13.67 -2.50 -0.62
CA LEU A 170 14.52 -3.26 -1.54
C LEU A 170 13.74 -4.39 -2.22
N ALA A 171 12.78 -5.01 -1.53
CA ALA A 171 11.86 -5.99 -2.11
C ALA A 171 10.96 -5.41 -3.22
N GLN A 172 10.89 -4.07 -3.36
CA GLN A 172 10.11 -3.39 -4.38
C GLN A 172 10.97 -2.89 -5.56
N GLU A 173 12.27 -3.18 -5.61
CA GLU A 173 13.17 -2.63 -6.63
C GLU A 173 12.93 -3.14 -8.06
N SER A 174 12.18 -4.24 -8.20
CA SER A 174 11.62 -4.72 -9.48
C SER A 174 10.60 -3.75 -10.10
N PHE A 175 10.29 -2.64 -9.42
CA PHE A 175 9.50 -1.54 -9.97
C PHE A 175 10.32 -0.28 -10.17
N ASP A 176 10.17 0.33 -11.34
CA ASP A 176 10.75 1.63 -11.68
C ASP A 176 10.16 2.79 -10.85
N PRO A 177 10.66 4.03 -10.99
CA PRO A 177 10.18 5.18 -10.20
C PRO A 177 8.70 5.49 -10.38
N ILE A 178 8.06 5.06 -11.48
CA ILE A 178 6.63 5.28 -11.77
C ILE A 178 5.81 3.99 -11.65
N GLY A 179 6.38 2.96 -11.02
CA GLY A 179 5.70 1.71 -10.70
C GLY A 179 5.51 0.76 -11.88
N ARG A 180 6.30 0.84 -12.94
CA ARG A 180 6.35 -0.18 -14.00
C ARG A 180 7.31 -1.29 -13.61
N PHE A 181 6.94 -2.52 -13.94
CA PHE A 181 7.81 -3.67 -13.68
C PHE A 181 9.04 -3.61 -14.60
N ARG A 182 10.21 -3.96 -14.05
CA ARG A 182 11.49 -3.98 -14.75
C ARG A 182 12.35 -5.13 -14.23
N THR A 183 13.18 -5.69 -15.11
CA THR A 183 14.17 -6.73 -14.77
C THR A 183 15.60 -6.20 -14.74
N LYS A 184 15.80 -4.98 -15.24
CA LYS A 184 17.09 -4.30 -15.27
C LYS A 184 16.97 -2.90 -14.71
N ASP A 185 18.03 -2.44 -14.05
CA ASP A 185 18.15 -1.09 -13.56
C ASP A 185 18.40 -0.08 -14.70
N ALA A 186 18.51 1.18 -14.30
CA ALA A 186 18.81 2.34 -15.15
C ALA A 186 20.10 2.20 -15.99
N ALA A 187 21.07 1.40 -15.54
CA ALA A 187 22.35 1.15 -16.20
C ALA A 187 22.38 -0.22 -16.91
N GLY A 188 21.27 -0.96 -16.95
CA GLY A 188 21.15 -2.25 -17.61
C GLY A 188 21.59 -3.46 -16.78
N ARG A 189 21.90 -3.28 -15.48
CA ARG A 189 22.24 -4.37 -14.56
C ARG A 189 20.98 -5.15 -14.17
N PRO A 190 21.06 -6.47 -13.95
CA PRO A 190 19.91 -7.23 -13.45
C PRO A 190 19.49 -6.70 -12.07
N ILE A 191 18.18 -6.62 -11.83
CA ILE A 191 17.64 -6.25 -10.53
C ILE A 191 17.68 -7.46 -9.59
N ASP A 192 18.16 -7.22 -8.38
CA ASP A 192 18.02 -8.13 -7.26
C ASP A 192 17.04 -7.55 -6.24
N ASP A 193 15.84 -8.13 -6.18
CA ASP A 193 14.77 -7.83 -5.23
C ASP A 193 14.65 -8.87 -4.11
N ALA A 194 15.65 -9.75 -3.96
CA ALA A 194 15.76 -10.61 -2.79
C ALA A 194 16.30 -9.83 -1.59
N VAL A 195 15.77 -10.12 -0.41
CA VAL A 195 16.12 -9.44 0.84
C VAL A 195 16.18 -10.44 1.98
N THR A 196 17.11 -10.20 2.89
CA THR A 196 17.14 -10.88 4.20
C THR A 196 16.22 -10.13 5.15
N LEU A 197 15.29 -10.87 5.73
CA LEU A 197 14.32 -10.39 6.71
C LEU A 197 14.96 -10.33 8.12
N PRO A 198 14.36 -9.60 9.07
CA PRO A 198 14.86 -9.50 10.45
C PRO A 198 15.01 -10.83 11.20
N ASP A 199 14.24 -11.86 10.83
CA ASP A 199 14.31 -13.22 11.37
C ASP A 199 15.39 -14.09 10.70
N GLY A 200 16.06 -13.57 9.67
CA GLY A 200 17.08 -14.27 8.89
C GLY A 200 16.55 -15.01 7.66
N GLU A 201 15.23 -15.05 7.44
CA GLU A 201 14.65 -15.64 6.24
C GLU A 201 14.90 -14.79 4.99
N THR A 202 14.79 -15.41 3.81
CA THR A 202 14.88 -14.70 2.53
C THR A 202 13.50 -14.47 1.96
N ALA A 203 13.14 -13.20 1.74
CA ALA A 203 11.99 -12.80 0.94
C ALA A 203 12.44 -12.35 -0.46
N LYS A 204 11.56 -12.47 -1.44
CA LYS A 204 11.80 -12.00 -2.80
C LYS A 204 10.61 -11.23 -3.34
N GLY A 205 10.86 -10.02 -3.82
CA GLY A 205 9.84 -9.19 -4.44
C GLY A 205 8.71 -8.78 -3.50
N VAL A 206 7.68 -8.15 -4.06
CA VAL A 206 6.45 -7.77 -3.34
C VAL A 206 5.71 -8.99 -2.79
N GLU A 207 5.76 -10.13 -3.47
CA GLU A 207 5.11 -11.36 -3.00
C GLU A 207 5.71 -11.86 -1.68
N GLY A 208 7.04 -11.89 -1.58
CA GLY A 208 7.73 -12.24 -0.34
C GLY A 208 7.48 -11.22 0.77
N LEU A 209 7.40 -9.93 0.43
CA LEU A 209 7.04 -8.86 1.36
C LEU A 209 5.64 -9.04 1.96
N ILE A 210 4.64 -9.33 1.11
CA ILE A 210 3.26 -9.57 1.54
C ILE A 210 3.21 -10.77 2.48
N ARG A 211 3.85 -11.88 2.09
CA ARG A 211 3.91 -13.09 2.92
C ARG A 211 4.51 -12.77 4.30
N TYR A 212 5.66 -12.10 4.34
CA TYR A 212 6.31 -11.72 5.59
C TYR A 212 5.40 -10.86 6.49
N ILE A 213 4.73 -9.86 5.92
CA ILE A 213 3.80 -9.03 6.70
C ILE A 213 2.61 -9.85 7.21
N GLN A 214 2.05 -10.73 6.39
CA GLN A 214 0.93 -11.59 6.82
C GLN A 214 1.31 -12.58 7.91
N GLU A 215 2.52 -13.12 7.89
CA GLU A 215 2.97 -14.16 8.82
C GLU A 215 3.53 -13.57 10.12
N HIS A 216 4.26 -12.46 10.05
CA HIS A 216 5.03 -11.95 11.19
C HIS A 216 4.60 -10.57 11.69
N ARG A 217 3.89 -9.78 10.88
CA ARG A 217 3.60 -8.36 11.18
C ARG A 217 2.13 -7.98 10.97
N LYS A 218 1.24 -8.98 10.91
CA LYS A 218 -0.19 -8.79 10.64
C LYS A 218 -0.84 -7.96 11.75
N ASP A 219 -0.49 -8.23 13.00
CA ASP A 219 -1.07 -7.55 14.15
C ASP A 219 -0.67 -6.07 14.20
N GLU A 220 0.57 -5.74 13.79
CA GLU A 220 1.01 -4.34 13.61
C GLU A 220 0.14 -3.62 12.56
N PHE A 221 -0.16 -4.29 11.44
CA PHE A 221 -1.04 -3.76 10.41
C PHE A 221 -2.47 -3.56 10.93
N VAL A 222 -3.06 -4.56 11.56
CA VAL A 222 -4.43 -4.51 12.10
C VAL A 222 -4.56 -3.41 13.14
N MET A 223 -3.64 -3.34 14.11
CA MET A 223 -3.64 -2.29 15.14
C MET A 223 -3.49 -0.89 14.52
N THR A 224 -2.60 -0.73 13.54
CA THR A 224 -2.43 0.55 12.84
C THR A 224 -3.70 0.96 12.09
N PHE A 225 -4.37 0.00 11.44
CA PHE A 225 -5.64 0.24 10.77
C PHE A 225 -6.74 0.63 11.76
N CYS A 226 -6.88 -0.10 12.88
CA CYS A 226 -7.81 0.23 13.96
C CYS A 226 -7.61 1.65 14.48
N ARG A 227 -6.36 2.06 14.76
CA ARG A 227 -6.03 3.41 15.23
C ARG A 227 -6.43 4.49 14.23
N LYS A 228 -6.08 4.30 12.95
CA LYS A 228 -6.41 5.26 11.89
C LYS A 228 -7.92 5.36 11.67
N PHE A 229 -8.60 4.21 11.63
CA PHE A 229 -10.04 4.14 11.43
C PHE A 229 -10.80 4.78 12.59
N LEU A 230 -10.41 4.50 13.83
CA LEU A 230 -11.00 5.11 15.02
C LEU A 230 -10.82 6.63 15.01
N GLY A 231 -9.60 7.12 14.75
CA GLY A 231 -9.34 8.56 14.67
C GLY A 231 -10.17 9.26 13.57
N TYR A 232 -10.28 8.62 12.40
CA TYR A 232 -11.13 9.10 11.32
C TYR A 232 -12.62 9.15 11.74
N ALA A 233 -13.15 8.06 12.31
CA ALA A 233 -14.55 7.96 12.71
C ALA A 233 -14.94 8.94 13.81
N LEU A 234 -14.02 9.23 14.75
CA LEU A 234 -14.24 10.20 15.82
C LEU A 234 -13.96 11.65 15.40
N GLY A 235 -13.38 11.88 14.22
CA GLY A 235 -12.97 13.21 13.76
C GLY A 235 -11.89 13.87 14.62
N ARG A 236 -11.10 13.08 15.37
CA ARG A 236 -10.03 13.55 16.26
C ARG A 236 -8.87 12.56 16.31
N SER A 237 -7.73 13.00 16.85
CA SER A 237 -6.64 12.07 17.17
C SER A 237 -7.07 11.09 18.27
N VAL A 238 -6.54 9.87 18.20
CA VAL A 238 -6.69 8.85 19.26
C VAL A 238 -5.97 9.33 20.52
N GLU A 239 -6.61 9.18 21.67
CA GLU A 239 -6.11 9.54 23.00
C GLU A 239 -5.73 8.29 23.80
N LEU A 240 -5.00 8.48 24.91
CA LEU A 240 -4.66 7.38 25.83
C LEU A 240 -5.90 6.64 26.36
N SER A 241 -7.02 7.35 26.58
CA SER A 241 -8.27 6.75 27.04
C SER A 241 -8.96 5.87 26.01
N ASP A 242 -8.52 5.89 24.75
CA ASP A 242 -9.06 5.04 23.69
C ASP A 242 -8.38 3.67 23.66
N GLN A 243 -7.28 3.46 24.40
CA GLN A 243 -6.51 2.21 24.38
C GLN A 243 -7.37 0.96 24.69
N PRO A 244 -8.24 0.95 25.71
CA PRO A 244 -9.09 -0.23 25.96
C PRO A 244 -9.99 -0.57 24.78
N LEU A 245 -10.53 0.43 24.07
CA LEU A 245 -11.34 0.19 22.88
C LEU A 245 -10.50 -0.39 21.73
N LEU A 246 -9.27 0.09 21.54
CA LEU A 246 -8.37 -0.44 20.51
C LEU A 246 -7.99 -1.89 20.77
N ASP A 247 -7.74 -2.26 22.02
CA ASP A 247 -7.45 -3.64 22.42
C ASP A 247 -8.66 -4.54 22.14
N GLU A 248 -9.86 -4.09 22.51
CA GLU A 248 -11.11 -4.81 22.19
C GLU A 248 -11.37 -4.91 20.68
N MET A 249 -11.07 -3.86 19.90
CA MET A 249 -11.20 -3.87 18.43
C MET A 249 -10.28 -4.92 17.82
N GLN A 250 -9.03 -5.00 18.27
CA GLN A 250 -8.09 -6.00 17.78
C GLN A 250 -8.58 -7.41 18.08
N GLN A 251 -8.94 -7.70 19.33
CA GLN A 251 -9.43 -9.02 19.72
C GLN A 251 -10.69 -9.43 18.92
N THR A 252 -11.65 -8.52 18.78
CA THR A 252 -12.89 -8.79 18.04
C THR A 252 -12.61 -9.14 16.57
N LEU A 253 -11.64 -8.46 15.95
CA LEU A 253 -11.24 -8.72 14.57
C LEU A 253 -10.51 -10.05 14.40
N GLU A 254 -9.65 -10.43 15.34
CA GLU A 254 -8.97 -11.72 15.34
C GLU A 254 -9.97 -12.89 15.39
N GLU A 255 -11.07 -12.73 16.12
CA GLU A 255 -12.15 -13.72 16.24
C GLU A 255 -13.11 -13.74 15.03
N SER A 256 -13.02 -12.77 14.12
CA SER A 256 -14.01 -12.53 13.06
C SER A 256 -13.38 -12.40 11.67
N ASP A 257 -12.30 -13.14 11.39
CA ASP A 257 -11.58 -13.11 10.09
C ASP A 257 -11.14 -11.71 9.63
N ILE A 258 -11.05 -10.75 10.57
CA ILE A 258 -10.60 -9.37 10.35
C ILE A 258 -11.50 -8.61 9.33
N LEU A 259 -12.79 -8.94 9.28
CA LEU A 259 -13.78 -8.35 8.38
C LEU A 259 -14.00 -6.85 8.62
N PHE A 260 -14.22 -6.10 7.55
CA PHE A 260 -14.41 -4.65 7.61
C PHE A 260 -15.69 -4.25 8.36
N SER A 261 -16.81 -4.96 8.14
CA SER A 261 -18.09 -4.67 8.79
C SER A 261 -18.00 -4.81 10.31
N VAL A 262 -17.21 -5.76 10.81
CA VAL A 262 -16.98 -5.99 12.24
C VAL A 262 -16.24 -4.81 12.86
N LEU A 263 -15.21 -4.30 12.19
CA LEU A 263 -14.50 -3.08 12.59
C LEU A 263 -15.46 -1.88 12.69
N VAL A 264 -16.28 -1.66 11.65
CA VAL A 264 -17.26 -0.55 11.63
C VAL A 264 -18.23 -0.69 12.80
N ASN A 265 -18.84 -1.86 12.97
CA ASN A 265 -19.80 -2.14 14.03
C ASN A 265 -19.19 -1.91 15.42
N LYS A 266 -17.95 -2.35 15.64
CA LYS A 266 -17.24 -2.15 16.91
C LYS A 266 -17.04 -0.67 17.23
N VAL A 267 -16.71 0.16 16.22
CA VAL A 267 -16.56 1.60 16.42
C VAL A 267 -17.89 2.30 16.66
N VAL A 268 -18.91 2.09 15.81
CA VAL A 268 -20.18 2.84 15.91
C VAL A 268 -21.00 2.48 17.14
N THR A 269 -20.75 1.31 17.75
CA THR A 269 -21.38 0.90 19.01
C THR A 269 -20.59 1.31 20.26
N SER A 270 -19.35 1.81 20.09
CA SER A 270 -18.49 2.19 21.21
C SER A 270 -19.00 3.43 21.96
N PRO A 271 -18.70 3.55 23.27
CA PRO A 271 -18.96 4.78 24.03
C PRO A 271 -18.29 6.01 23.43
N GLN A 272 -17.08 5.85 22.87
CA GLN A 272 -16.27 6.93 22.28
C GLN A 272 -16.96 7.56 21.07
N PHE A 273 -17.67 6.76 20.27
CA PHE A 273 -18.42 7.24 19.12
C PHE A 273 -19.80 7.76 19.50
N ARG A 274 -20.49 7.08 20.42
CA ARG A 274 -21.88 7.38 20.79
C ARG A 274 -22.03 8.56 21.74
N ASN A 275 -20.99 8.88 22.50
CA ASN A 275 -21.01 9.93 23.50
C ASN A 275 -20.01 11.03 23.14
N GLN A 276 -20.44 12.28 23.21
CA GLN A 276 -19.52 13.40 23.23
C GLN A 276 -18.96 13.53 24.65
N ARG A 277 -17.64 13.66 24.79
CA ARG A 277 -17.06 14.13 26.06
C ARG A 277 -17.74 15.45 26.37
N ALA A 278 -18.31 15.60 27.56
CA ALA A 278 -18.89 16.86 27.98
C ALA A 278 -17.83 17.95 27.72
N GLN A 279 -18.08 18.82 26.73
CA GLN A 279 -17.51 20.16 26.80
C GLN A 279 -17.97 20.65 28.15
N ASP A 280 -17.05 21.09 29.01
CA ASP A 280 -17.40 21.76 30.26
C ASP A 280 -18.58 22.66 29.95
N PHE A 281 -19.77 22.27 30.41
CA PHE A 281 -20.94 23.10 30.27
C PHE A 281 -20.54 24.34 31.04
N VAL A 282 -20.15 25.40 30.34
CA VAL A 282 -20.10 26.74 30.92
C VAL A 282 -21.53 26.95 31.35
N THR A 283 -21.81 26.65 32.62
CA THR A 283 -23.04 27.04 33.27
C THR A 283 -23.07 28.55 33.06
N ALA A 284 -23.90 28.98 32.11
CA ALA A 284 -24.18 30.39 31.92
C ALA A 284 -24.73 30.86 33.27
N THR A 285 -23.87 31.50 34.05
CA THR A 285 -24.23 32.13 35.30
C THR A 285 -25.27 33.19 34.93
N LYS A 286 -26.51 32.95 35.35
CA LYS A 286 -27.61 33.92 35.23
C LYS A 286 -27.30 35.18 36.03
#